data_AF-A0AAV5Z5V9-F1
#
_entry.id   AF-A0AAV5Z5V9-F1
#
_cell.length_a   1.000
_cell.length_b   1.000
_cell.length_c   1.000
_cell.angle_alpha   90.00
_cell.angle_beta   90.00
_cell.angle_gamma   90.00
#
_symmetry.space_group_name_H-M   'P 1'
#
loop_
_entity.id
_entity.type
_entity.pdbx_description
1 polymer ?
#
loop_
_entity_poly.entity_id
_entity_poly.type
_entity_poly.pdbx_seq_one_letter_code
_entity_poly.pdbx_strand_id
1 'polypeptide(L)' 'EDARICSFECTFCRACAETVLHGRCPNCGGELLPRPRRPTDKLAKFPASTARVHKPAGCKR' A
#
# COMPACT_ATOMS: atom_id res chain seq x y z
N GLU A 1 -3.84 -6.60 -10.05
CA GLU A 1 -3.75 -5.18 -9.67
C GLU A 1 -4.85 -4.87 -8.67
N ASP A 2 -4.49 -4.29 -7.53
CA ASP A 2 -5.33 -3.54 -6.56
C ASP A 2 -4.51 -3.48 -5.26
N ALA A 3 -3.80 -2.37 -5.05
CA ALA A 3 -3.06 -2.11 -3.82
C ALA A 3 -3.94 -1.32 -2.85
N ARG A 4 -3.78 -1.58 -1.55
CA ARG A 4 -4.38 -0.79 -0.48
C ARG A 4 -3.29 -0.07 0.29
N ILE A 5 -3.54 1.16 0.72
CA ILE A 5 -2.56 2.03 1.37
C ILE A 5 -3.18 2.70 2.61
N CYS A 6 -2.38 2.92 3.65
CA CYS A 6 -2.75 3.76 4.80
C CYS A 6 -2.11 5.15 4.72
N SER A 7 -2.43 6.05 5.65
CA SER A 7 -1.86 7.41 5.73
C SER A 7 -0.32 7.44 5.93
N PHE A 8 0.26 6.37 6.48
CA PHE A 8 1.71 6.19 6.64
C PHE A 8 2.34 5.46 5.44
N GLU A 9 1.63 5.39 4.32
CA GLU A 9 2.09 4.79 3.06
C GLU A 9 2.46 3.30 3.15
N CYS A 10 2.02 2.59 4.19
CA CYS A 10 2.14 1.13 4.23
C CYS A 10 1.22 0.55 3.15
N THR A 11 1.77 -0.27 2.25
CA THR A 11 1.05 -0.78 1.09
C THR A 11 0.88 -2.29 1.20
N PHE A 12 -0.34 -2.78 0.99
CA PHE A 12 -0.70 -4.20 1.01
C PHE A 12 -1.47 -4.58 -0.26
N CYS A 13 -1.47 -5.87 -0.62
CA CYS A 13 -2.36 -6.33 -1.68
C CYS A 13 -3.81 -6.33 -1.19
N ARG A 14 -4.77 -6.19 -2.12
CA ARG A 14 -6.21 -6.26 -1.82
C ARG A 14 -6.60 -7.49 -1.01
N ALA A 15 -6.11 -8.66 -1.40
CA ALA A 15 -6.43 -9.90 -0.71
C ALA A 15 -6.07 -9.83 0.78
N CYS A 16 -4.83 -9.44 1.12
CA CYS A 16 -4.43 -9.29 2.52
C CYS A 16 -5.26 -8.22 3.25
N ALA A 17 -5.51 -7.08 2.60
CA ALA A 17 -6.29 -6.00 3.19
C ALA A 17 -7.72 -6.45 3.54
N GLU A 18 -8.36 -7.25 2.69
CA GLU A 18 -9.75 -7.68 2.85
C GLU A 18 -9.88 -8.93 3.74
N THR A 19 -9.00 -9.93 3.59
CA THR A 19 -9.16 -11.24 4.25
C THR A 19 -8.36 -11.42 5.53
N VAL A 20 -7.18 -10.79 5.64
CA VAL A 20 -6.27 -10.97 6.79
C VAL A 20 -6.32 -9.77 7.73
N LEU A 21 -6.40 -8.56 7.15
CA LEU A 21 -6.25 -7.31 7.88
C LEU A 21 -7.58 -6.59 8.14
N HIS A 22 -8.68 -7.09 7.54
CA HIS A 22 -10.04 -6.57 7.70
C HIS A 22 -10.14 -5.04 7.53
N GLY A 23 -9.44 -4.49 6.54
CA GLY A 23 -9.42 -3.07 6.21
C GLY A 23 -8.56 -2.20 7.13
N ARG A 24 -7.76 -2.79 8.03
CA ARG A 24 -6.98 -2.05 9.03
C ARG A 24 -5.48 -2.35 8.95
N CYS A 25 -4.66 -1.30 8.92
CA CYS A 25 -3.22 -1.44 8.82
C CYS A 25 -2.64 -2.00 10.14
N PRO A 26 -1.86 -3.09 10.10
CA PRO A 26 -1.27 -3.68 11.32
C PRO A 26 -0.12 -2.84 11.90
N ASN A 27 0.45 -1.92 11.11
CA ASN A 27 1.59 -1.11 11.53
C ASN A 27 1.16 0.22 12.19
N CYS A 28 0.10 0.86 11.69
CA CYS A 28 -0.35 2.16 12.21
C CYS A 28 -1.77 2.15 12.81
N GLY A 29 -2.51 1.05 12.68
CA GLY A 29 -3.89 0.95 13.16
C GLY A 29 -4.92 1.77 12.37
N GLY A 30 -4.51 2.47 11.31
CA GLY A 30 -5.40 3.24 10.43
C GLY A 30 -6.11 2.39 9.38
N GLU A 31 -7.01 3.01 8.62
CA GLU A 31 -7.74 2.35 7.54
C GLU A 31 -6.85 2.06 6.31
N LEU A 32 -7.22 1.02 5.55
CA LEU A 32 -6.60 0.63 4.30
C LEU A 32 -7.54 0.95 3.14
N LEU A 33 -7.19 2.00 2.38
CA LEU A 33 -7.96 2.49 1.24
C LEU A 33 -7.32 2.12 -0.09
N PRO A 34 -8.08 2.11 -1.22
CA PRO A 34 -7.51 1.92 -2.55
C PRO A 34 -6.37 2.91 -2.82
N ARG A 35 -5.19 2.39 -3.19
CA ARG A 35 -4.03 3.22 -3.50
C ARG A 35 -4.31 4.03 -4.77
N PRO A 36 -4.30 5.36 -4.74
CA PRO A 36 -4.52 6.18 -5.93
C PRO A 36 -3.48 5.88 -7.00
N ARG A 37 -3.94 5.74 -8.25
CA ARG A 37 -3.05 5.65 -9.42
C ARG A 37 -2.54 7.04 -9.77
N ARG A 38 -1.24 7.16 -10.04
CA ARG A 38 -0.66 8.41 -10.52
C ARG A 38 -1.07 8.63 -11.98
N PRO A 39 -1.65 9.79 -12.36
CA PRO A 39 -1.96 10.10 -13.75
C PRO A 39 -0.71 10.03 -14.64
N THR A 40 -0.89 9.67 -15.92
CA THR A 40 0.20 9.38 -16.86
C THR A 40 1.18 10.55 -17.01
N ASP A 41 0.66 11.77 -17.12
CA ASP A 41 1.41 13.02 -17.19
C ASP A 41 2.27 13.28 -15.94
N LYS A 42 1.71 13.02 -14.74
CA LYS A 42 2.46 13.12 -13.49
C LYS A 42 3.44 11.98 -13.31
N LEU A 43 3.17 10.80 -13.85
CA LEU A 43 4.09 9.66 -13.76
C LEU A 43 5.36 9.89 -14.58
N ALA A 44 5.26 10.54 -15.75
CA ALA A 44 6.43 10.92 -16.54
C ALA A 44 7.32 11.93 -15.81
N LYS A 45 6.71 12.94 -15.16
CA LYS A 45 7.45 13.99 -14.44
C LYS A 45 7.95 13.53 -13.05
N PHE A 46 7.19 12.66 -12.39
CA PHE A 46 7.47 12.15 -11.05
C PHE A 46 7.36 10.61 -11.09
N PRO A 47 8.40 9.89 -11.55
CA PRO A 47 8.37 8.44 -11.64
C PRO A 47 8.28 7.78 -10.26
N ALA A 48 7.82 6.54 -10.20
CA ALA A 48 7.91 5.76 -8.98
C ALA A 48 9.38 5.46 -8.65
N SER A 49 9.70 5.34 -7.37
CA SER A 49 11.05 4.92 -6.96
C SER A 49 11.39 3.56 -7.57
N THR A 50 12.59 3.44 -8.14
CA THR A 50 13.13 2.18 -8.66
C THR A 50 13.70 1.31 -7.54
N ALA A 51 13.98 1.90 -6.37
CA ALA A 51 14.44 1.17 -5.21
C ALA A 51 13.29 0.41 -4.56
N ARG A 52 13.41 -0.91 -4.51
CA ARG A 52 12.42 -1.79 -3.85
C ARG A 52 12.70 -1.83 -2.36
N VAL A 53 11.82 -1.26 -1.56
CA VAL A 53 11.85 -1.37 -0.09
C VAL A 53 10.84 -2.41 0.35
N HIS A 54 11.33 -3.54 0.85
CA HIS A 54 10.51 -4.63 1.38
C HIS A 54 10.73 -4.76 2.88
N LYS A 55 9.64 -4.76 3.67
CA LYS A 55 9.67 -4.97 5.12
C LYS A 55 9.17 -6.39 5.44
N PRO A 56 10.06 -7.39 5.57
CA PRO A 56 9.66 -8.79 5.75
C PRO A 56 8.85 -9.04 7.04
N ALA A 57 9.04 -8.21 8.07
CA ALA A 57 8.31 -8.33 9.34
C ALA A 57 7.00 -7.52 9.41
N GLY A 58 6.63 -6.78 8.35
CA GLY A 58 5.55 -5.77 8.40
C GLY A 58 4.13 -6.32 8.41
N CYS A 59 3.96 -7.63 8.26
CA CYS A 59 2.67 -8.32 8.31
C CYS A 59 2.83 -9.55 9.21
N LYS A 60 2.63 -9.38 10.52
CA LYS A 60 2.52 -10.54 11.43
C LYS A 60 1.17 -11.19 11.15
N ARG A 61 1.20 -12.46 10.76
CA ARG A 61 0.03 -13.30 10.51
C ARG A 61 -0.88 -13.37 11.73
#